data_AF-A0A8J2FAX1-F1
#
_entry.id   AF-A0A8J2FAX1-F1
#
_cell.length_a   1.000
_cell.length_b   1.000
_cell.length_c   1.000
_cell.angle_alpha   90.00
_cell.angle_beta   90.00
_cell.angle_gamma   90.00
#
_symmetry.space_group_name_H-M   'P 1'
#
loop_
_entity.id
_entity.type
_entity.pdbx_description
1 polymer ?
#
loop_
_entity_poly.entity_id
_entity_poly.type
_entity_poly.pdbx_seq_one_letter_code
_entity_poly.pdbx_strand_id
1 'polypeptide(L)'
;MPEEGGSPAAATLEPTAEDLKALEYVPTGVASKVARKRALEAERRNRILNAKQRTIGIEKDVLDQQVAARKEQANAEKEYAAAVDATVVGIDNQLKILEVERKRMHVEVTRDVVEYNKVYCRKEDRREYALSDPQELKKETPLPEELMGPASVLRFAGEDAGRAQRVRAQQAQQRNWIEQQVYEKKVLADMEKQDVDEYAGSQKDLLALRSQVEQEEKVLRQEITSAALEYNETKRKEKQEFAEKSRFSRTVEEKIADYRENVAFANDAFINEAQPQILANGRIRRDHFKGMPKEMHLETANIQHQQVAFQESMKKVLKEEDAEFDKAAEETRRALVALEKERSRQYVDTVHSEMHRNSQRTHEQIKAMNKPARGTMGPEFFKGFGTSCR
;
A
#
# COMPACT_ATOMS: atom_id res chain seq x y z
N MET A 1 -3.57 69.27 166.83
CA MET A 1 -4.79 69.77 167.50
C MET A 1 -5.94 68.87 167.10
N PRO A 2 -6.73 68.28 168.01
CA PRO A 2 -6.58 68.02 169.45
C PRO A 2 -6.58 66.47 169.65
N GLU A 3 -6.63 65.78 170.79
CA GLU A 3 -7.18 66.04 172.10
C GLU A 3 -6.30 65.43 173.19
N GLU A 4 -6.19 66.20 174.26
CA GLU A 4 -5.70 65.83 175.58
C GLU A 4 -6.61 64.73 176.17
N GLY A 5 -6.06 63.54 176.38
CA GLY A 5 -6.69 62.47 177.14
C GLY A 5 -6.09 62.41 178.53
N GLY A 6 -6.72 63.13 179.46
CA GLY A 6 -6.39 63.13 180.88
C GLY A 6 -6.38 61.73 181.50
N SER A 7 -5.44 61.56 182.42
CA SER A 7 -5.21 60.41 183.29
C SER A 7 -6.49 59.89 183.98
N PRO A 8 -6.53 58.60 184.35
CA PRO A 8 -6.92 58.27 185.70
C PRO A 8 -5.68 57.91 186.52
N ALA A 9 -5.40 58.76 187.50
CA ALA A 9 -4.37 58.60 188.49
C ALA A 9 -4.46 57.19 189.11
N ALA A 10 -3.50 56.33 188.78
CA ALA A 10 -3.31 55.07 189.46
C ALA A 10 -2.84 55.39 190.88
N ALA A 11 -3.72 55.10 191.85
CA ALA A 11 -3.49 55.31 193.27
C ALA A 11 -2.15 54.69 193.70
N THR A 12 -1.16 55.55 193.95
CA THR A 12 0.04 55.21 194.72
C THR A 12 -0.41 54.99 196.16
N LEU A 13 -0.63 53.74 196.51
CA LEU A 13 -0.72 53.28 197.89
C LEU A 13 0.64 53.53 198.56
N GLU A 14 0.76 54.68 199.24
CA GLU A 14 1.88 54.93 200.13
C GLU A 14 1.81 53.94 201.32
N PRO A 15 2.94 53.29 201.68
CA PRO A 15 2.95 52.30 202.75
C PRO A 15 2.60 52.97 204.08
N THR A 16 1.68 52.33 204.83
CA THR A 16 1.23 52.84 206.13
C THR A 16 2.35 52.67 207.17
N ALA A 17 2.30 53.44 208.26
CA ALA A 17 3.38 53.45 209.27
C ALA A 17 3.66 52.08 209.93
N GLU A 18 2.77 51.08 209.78
CA GLU A 18 2.99 49.69 210.19
C GLU A 18 3.88 48.91 209.19
N ASP A 19 3.80 49.21 207.88
CA ASP A 19 4.61 48.56 206.83
C ASP A 19 6.10 48.90 206.98
N LEU A 20 6.41 50.10 207.48
CA LEU A 20 7.78 50.54 207.73
C LEU A 20 8.43 49.83 208.95
N LYS A 21 7.63 49.32 209.89
CA LYS A 21 8.13 48.61 211.09
C LYS A 21 8.52 47.15 210.84
N ALA A 22 8.09 46.54 209.74
CA ALA A 22 8.51 45.19 209.34
C ALA A 22 9.71 45.16 208.36
N LEU A 23 10.17 46.32 207.89
CA LEU A 23 11.38 46.43 207.07
C LEU A 23 12.68 46.44 207.89
N GLU A 24 12.60 46.49 209.22
CA GLU A 24 13.76 46.50 210.11
C GLU A 24 14.42 45.11 210.25
N TYR A 25 13.80 44.04 209.71
CA TYR A 25 14.36 42.68 209.83
C TYR A 25 13.99 41.74 208.67
N VAL A 26 14.39 42.07 207.43
CA VAL A 26 14.44 41.12 206.30
C VAL A 26 15.71 41.34 205.48
N PRO A 27 16.51 40.30 205.14
CA PRO A 27 17.75 40.44 204.38
C PRO A 27 17.53 41.08 203.00
N THR A 28 18.29 42.13 202.70
CA THR A 28 18.16 43.03 201.53
C THR A 28 18.09 42.34 200.15
N GLY A 29 18.73 41.18 199.98
CA GLY A 29 18.72 40.41 198.73
C GLY A 29 17.39 39.72 198.40
N VAL A 30 16.60 39.33 199.40
CA VAL A 30 15.27 38.72 199.20
C VAL A 30 14.26 39.80 198.82
N ALA A 31 14.36 40.98 199.44
CA ALA A 31 13.52 42.13 199.11
C ALA A 31 13.66 42.56 197.64
N SER A 32 14.88 42.61 197.09
CA SER A 32 15.12 42.97 195.68
C SER A 32 14.56 41.96 194.66
N LYS A 33 14.73 40.66 194.90
CA LYS A 33 14.16 39.62 194.01
C LYS A 33 12.63 39.63 194.04
N VAL A 34 12.05 39.85 195.22
CA VAL A 34 10.60 40.01 195.38
C VAL A 34 10.12 41.28 194.67
N ALA A 35 10.84 42.40 194.78
CA ALA A 35 10.53 43.63 194.06
C ALA A 35 10.59 43.44 192.54
N ARG A 36 11.63 42.78 191.99
CA ARG A 36 11.72 42.47 190.56
C ARG A 36 10.60 41.55 190.09
N LYS A 37 10.28 40.50 190.86
CA LYS A 37 9.14 39.63 190.54
C LYS A 37 7.83 40.38 190.59
N ARG A 38 7.63 41.26 191.57
CA ARG A 38 6.44 42.12 191.67
C ARG A 38 6.37 43.10 190.50
N ALA A 39 7.49 43.66 190.04
CA ALA A 39 7.54 44.53 188.86
C ALA A 39 7.20 43.78 187.56
N LEU A 40 7.80 42.60 187.34
CA LEU A 40 7.47 41.76 186.18
C LEU A 40 6.02 41.25 186.23
N GLU A 41 5.53 40.86 187.41
CA GLU A 41 4.11 40.51 187.58
C GLU A 41 3.20 41.73 187.42
N ALA A 42 3.62 42.94 187.77
CA ALA A 42 2.85 44.16 187.52
C ALA A 42 2.78 44.48 186.02
N GLU A 43 3.89 44.42 185.29
CA GLU A 43 3.92 44.57 183.82
C GLU A 43 3.09 43.48 183.12
N ARG A 44 3.24 42.23 183.57
CA ARG A 44 2.46 41.10 183.06
C ARG A 44 0.98 41.24 183.39
N ARG A 45 0.63 41.70 184.60
CA ARG A 45 -0.75 41.95 185.03
C ARG A 45 -1.37 43.07 184.19
N ASN A 46 -0.65 44.14 183.90
CA ASN A 46 -1.10 45.20 182.99
C ASN A 46 -1.43 44.65 181.60
N ARG A 47 -0.63 43.70 181.08
CA ARG A 47 -0.89 43.05 179.78
C ARG A 47 -2.06 42.07 179.81
N ILE A 48 -2.22 41.29 180.89
CA ILE A 48 -3.27 40.27 181.01
C ILE A 48 -4.64 40.89 181.32
N LEU A 49 -4.68 41.92 182.17
CA LEU A 49 -5.93 42.62 182.54
C LEU A 49 -6.40 43.58 181.45
N ASN A 50 -5.52 44.05 180.57
CA ASN A 50 -5.93 44.84 179.41
C ASN A 50 -6.55 43.94 178.34
N ALA A 51 -7.89 43.84 178.34
CA ALA A 51 -8.64 43.01 177.40
C ALA A 51 -8.26 43.27 175.93
N LYS A 52 -7.97 44.51 175.55
CA LYS A 52 -7.60 44.88 174.17
C LYS A 52 -6.25 44.29 173.76
N GLN A 53 -5.22 44.38 174.61
CA GLN A 53 -3.93 43.75 174.35
C GLN A 53 -4.02 42.21 174.36
N ARG A 54 -4.93 41.64 175.16
CA ARG A 54 -5.14 40.18 175.21
C ARG A 54 -5.82 39.64 173.95
N THR A 55 -6.74 40.40 173.36
CA THR A 55 -7.47 39.99 172.15
C THR A 55 -6.73 40.36 170.86
N ILE A 56 -6.06 41.51 170.81
CA ILE A 56 -5.44 42.08 169.59
C ILE A 56 -4.08 42.72 169.94
N GLY A 57 -3.21 41.97 170.63
CA GLY A 57 -1.84 42.40 170.91
C GLY A 57 -0.96 42.28 169.66
N ILE A 58 -0.73 43.41 168.97
CA ILE A 58 0.10 43.47 167.77
C ILE A 58 1.23 44.48 167.98
N GLU A 59 2.48 44.05 167.79
CA GLU A 59 3.65 44.93 167.78
C GLU A 59 3.80 45.60 166.41
N LYS A 60 3.17 46.77 166.24
CA LYS A 60 3.13 47.49 164.98
C LYS A 60 4.52 47.81 164.44
N ASP A 61 5.45 48.26 165.30
CA ASP A 61 6.78 48.70 164.86
C ASP A 61 7.61 47.55 164.27
N VAL A 62 7.50 46.34 164.83
CA VAL A 62 8.17 45.13 164.31
C VAL A 62 7.56 44.69 162.98
N LEU A 63 6.22 44.76 162.85
CA LEU A 63 5.56 44.46 161.58
C LEU A 63 5.89 45.49 160.50
N ASP A 64 5.97 46.78 160.84
CA ASP A 64 6.37 47.84 159.91
C ASP A 64 7.81 47.62 159.42
N GLN A 65 8.74 47.19 160.30
CA GLN A 65 10.09 46.77 159.92
C GLN A 65 10.10 45.52 159.02
N GLN A 66 9.29 44.49 159.31
CA GLN A 66 9.17 43.30 158.47
C GLN A 66 8.59 43.62 157.07
N VAL A 67 7.61 44.52 157.01
CA VAL A 67 7.03 44.99 155.75
C VAL A 67 8.06 45.80 154.96
N ALA A 68 8.85 46.66 155.62
CA ALA A 68 9.93 47.40 154.99
C ALA A 68 11.00 46.46 154.41
N ALA A 69 11.48 45.49 155.19
CA ALA A 69 12.46 44.49 154.73
C ALA A 69 11.93 43.65 153.56
N ARG A 70 10.67 43.20 153.60
CA ARG A 70 10.05 42.48 152.49
C ARG A 70 9.92 43.36 151.24
N LYS A 71 9.61 44.65 151.40
CA LYS A 71 9.56 45.60 150.26
C LYS A 71 10.94 45.82 149.66
N GLU A 72 11.98 45.97 150.48
CA GLU A 72 13.37 46.08 150.01
C GLU A 72 13.80 44.84 149.25
N GLN A 73 13.52 43.65 149.78
CA GLN A 73 13.81 42.39 149.09
C GLN A 73 13.05 42.28 147.76
N ALA A 74 11.75 42.61 147.73
CA ALA A 74 10.97 42.59 146.51
C ALA A 74 11.46 43.62 145.48
N ASN A 75 11.96 44.78 145.92
CA ASN A 75 12.57 45.77 145.03
C ASN A 75 13.91 45.28 144.48
N ALA A 76 14.76 44.67 145.31
CA ALA A 76 16.03 44.09 144.87
C ALA A 76 15.81 42.94 143.87
N GLU A 77 14.82 42.07 144.09
CA GLU A 77 14.43 41.02 143.14
C GLU A 77 13.94 41.60 141.81
N LYS A 78 13.15 42.69 141.85
CA LYS A 78 12.71 43.41 140.64
C LYS A 78 13.86 44.05 139.88
N GLU A 79 14.79 44.69 140.58
CA GLU A 79 15.99 45.29 139.96
C GLU A 79 16.87 44.22 139.32
N TYR A 80 17.07 43.08 139.99
CA TYR A 80 17.79 41.94 139.44
C TYR A 80 17.09 41.38 138.20
N ALA A 81 15.78 41.14 138.27
CA ALA A 81 14.99 40.68 137.13
C ALA A 81 15.08 41.65 135.94
N ALA A 82 14.95 42.96 136.19
CA ALA A 82 15.08 43.99 135.16
C ALA A 82 16.49 44.00 134.53
N ALA A 83 17.54 43.78 135.33
CA ALA A 83 18.91 43.67 134.82
C ALA A 83 19.08 42.43 133.93
N VAL A 84 18.56 41.27 134.35
CA VAL A 84 18.57 40.04 133.55
C VAL A 84 17.79 40.23 132.25
N ASP A 85 16.59 40.80 132.30
CA ASP A 85 15.79 41.09 131.10
C ASP A 85 16.54 42.02 130.13
N ALA A 86 17.22 43.05 130.65
CA ALA A 86 18.06 43.91 129.83
C ALA A 86 19.21 43.14 129.14
N THR A 87 19.84 42.19 129.84
CA THR A 87 20.87 41.33 129.21
C THR A 87 20.30 40.41 128.14
N VAL A 88 19.11 39.82 128.37
CA VAL A 88 18.45 38.94 127.38
C VAL A 88 18.09 39.74 126.13
N VAL A 89 17.56 40.96 126.28
CA VAL A 89 17.27 41.85 125.15
C VAL A 89 18.56 42.21 124.40
N GLY A 90 19.67 42.45 125.11
CA GLY A 90 20.99 42.68 124.49
C GLY A 90 21.45 41.50 123.64
N ILE A 91 21.36 40.28 124.17
CA ILE A 91 21.73 39.04 123.47
C ILE A 91 20.81 38.80 122.26
N ASP A 92 19.50 38.97 122.40
CA ASP A 92 18.53 38.80 121.30
C ASP A 92 18.81 39.78 120.15
N ASN A 93 19.15 41.03 120.46
CA ASN A 93 19.56 42.01 119.46
C ASN A 93 20.85 41.59 118.73
N GLN A 94 21.83 41.06 119.45
CA GLN A 94 23.07 40.55 118.85
C GLN A 94 22.80 39.35 117.94
N LEU A 95 21.94 38.41 118.37
CA LEU A 95 21.54 37.25 117.56
C LEU A 95 20.81 37.68 116.29
N LYS A 96 19.92 38.68 116.36
CA LYS A 96 19.24 39.25 115.18
C LYS A 96 20.22 39.83 114.18
N ILE A 97 21.25 40.57 114.63
CA ILE A 97 22.28 41.13 113.75
C ILE A 97 23.04 39.99 113.04
N LEU A 98 23.47 38.98 113.79
CA LEU A 98 24.16 37.81 113.23
C LEU A 98 23.28 37.04 112.24
N GLU A 99 21.97 36.94 112.49
CA GLU A 99 21.04 36.30 111.56
C GLU A 99 20.90 37.10 110.25
N VAL A 100 20.83 38.42 110.33
CA VAL A 100 20.80 39.30 109.15
C VAL A 100 22.09 39.17 108.34
N GLU A 101 23.25 39.18 108.99
CA GLU A 101 24.54 38.98 108.34
C GLU A 101 24.64 37.60 107.68
N ARG A 102 24.21 36.54 108.39
CA ARG A 102 24.16 35.19 107.82
C ARG A 102 23.28 35.13 106.58
N LYS A 103 22.08 35.74 106.63
CA LYS A 103 21.16 35.80 105.47
C LYS A 103 21.79 36.55 104.30
N ARG A 104 22.45 37.67 104.57
CA ARG A 104 23.17 38.44 103.55
C ARG A 104 24.28 37.61 102.89
N MET A 105 25.15 36.98 103.69
CA MET A 105 26.22 36.11 103.19
C MET A 105 25.66 34.95 102.36
N HIS A 106 24.55 34.35 102.80
CA HIS A 106 23.90 33.28 102.06
C HIS A 106 23.38 33.74 100.68
N VAL A 107 22.80 34.94 100.61
CA VAL A 107 22.36 35.54 99.34
C VAL A 107 23.56 35.84 98.44
N GLU A 108 24.65 36.39 98.97
CA GLU A 108 25.88 36.67 98.22
C GLU A 108 26.49 35.39 97.63
N VAL A 109 26.68 34.34 98.45
CA VAL A 109 27.21 33.05 97.97
C VAL A 109 26.28 32.43 96.92
N THR A 110 24.97 32.48 97.13
CA THR A 110 24.00 31.92 96.16
C THR A 110 24.05 32.68 94.85
N ARG A 111 24.20 34.01 94.91
CA ARG A 111 24.37 34.85 93.73
C ARG A 111 25.65 34.49 92.98
N ASP A 112 26.77 34.35 93.67
CA ASP A 112 28.06 34.00 93.06
C ASP A 112 28.00 32.64 92.36
N VAL A 113 27.36 31.64 92.98
CA VAL A 113 27.14 30.32 92.36
C VAL A 113 26.29 30.43 91.10
N VAL A 114 25.23 31.23 91.14
CA VAL A 114 24.37 31.45 89.97
C VAL A 114 25.12 32.18 88.86
N GLU A 115 25.94 33.19 89.19
CA GLU A 115 26.77 33.91 88.23
C GLU A 115 27.83 33.00 87.61
N TYR A 116 28.51 32.20 88.41
CA TYR A 116 29.46 31.18 87.94
C TYR A 116 28.79 30.20 86.97
N ASN A 117 27.64 29.64 87.35
CA ASN A 117 26.90 28.69 86.51
C ASN A 117 26.45 29.33 85.19
N LYS A 118 26.03 30.60 85.21
CA LYS A 118 25.65 31.35 84.00
C LYS A 118 26.83 31.60 83.06
N VAL A 119 28.05 31.72 83.59
CA VAL A 119 29.25 32.01 82.77
C VAL A 119 29.87 30.72 82.26
N TYR A 120 30.04 29.71 83.11
CA TYR A 120 30.88 28.54 82.81
C TYR A 120 30.12 27.23 82.64
N CYS A 121 28.85 27.17 83.05
CA CYS A 121 28.04 25.95 82.95
C CYS A 121 26.91 26.09 81.93
N ARG A 122 27.14 26.88 80.87
CA ARG A 122 26.20 27.03 79.75
C ARG A 122 26.04 25.71 79.01
N LYS A 123 24.89 25.53 78.36
CA LYS A 123 24.62 24.30 77.59
C LYS A 123 25.52 24.24 76.36
N GLU A 124 25.75 25.40 75.75
CA GLU A 124 26.50 25.62 74.52
C GLU A 124 27.98 25.25 74.67
N ASP A 125 28.55 25.41 75.87
CA ASP A 125 29.98 25.18 76.14
C ASP A 125 30.31 23.71 76.44
N ARG A 126 29.30 22.82 76.40
CA ARG A 126 29.52 21.38 76.61
C ARG A 126 30.24 20.76 75.43
N ARG A 127 31.12 19.79 75.69
CA ARG A 127 31.88 19.08 74.65
C ARG A 127 30.96 18.39 73.64
N GLU A 128 29.86 17.85 74.12
CA GLU A 128 28.83 17.16 73.35
C GLU A 128 27.72 18.08 72.85
N TYR A 129 27.85 19.41 72.99
CA TYR A 129 26.78 20.32 72.58
C TYR A 129 26.40 20.17 71.11
N ALA A 130 27.39 19.92 70.23
CA ALA A 130 27.16 19.66 68.81
C ALA A 130 26.03 18.63 68.58
N LEU A 131 26.07 17.51 69.32
CA LEU A 131 25.08 16.41 69.22
C LEU A 131 23.69 16.75 69.80
N SER A 132 23.59 17.81 70.62
CA SER A 132 22.38 18.20 71.34
C SER A 132 21.85 19.58 70.94
N ASP A 133 22.47 20.17 69.91
CA ASP A 133 22.12 21.46 69.35
C ASP A 133 20.81 21.32 68.55
N PRO A 134 19.72 21.98 68.97
CA PRO A 134 18.45 21.92 68.24
C PRO A 134 18.54 22.46 66.80
N GLN A 135 19.60 23.20 66.47
CA GLN A 135 19.82 23.78 65.16
C GLN A 135 20.82 23.00 64.29
N GLU A 136 21.37 21.88 64.75
CA GLU A 136 22.40 21.10 64.03
C GLU A 136 21.95 20.77 62.60
N LEU A 137 20.72 20.27 62.43
CA LEU A 137 20.15 19.92 61.13
C LEU A 137 19.99 21.12 60.16
N LYS A 138 19.91 22.35 60.71
CA LYS A 138 19.84 23.57 59.89
C LYS A 138 21.22 24.07 59.47
N LYS A 139 22.26 23.71 60.25
CA LYS A 139 23.66 24.06 59.97
C LYS A 139 24.32 23.04 59.04
N GLU A 140 23.77 21.81 58.99
CA GLU A 140 24.24 20.76 58.10
C GLU A 140 24.12 21.19 56.63
N THR A 141 25.25 21.19 55.93
CA THR A 141 25.31 21.45 54.49
C THR A 141 25.42 20.12 53.74
N PRO A 142 24.78 19.98 52.57
CA PRO A 142 24.95 18.79 51.75
C PRO A 142 26.44 18.58 51.42
N LEU A 143 26.87 17.32 51.41
CA LEU A 143 28.25 16.98 51.09
C LEU A 143 28.61 17.42 49.67
N PRO A 144 29.76 18.10 49.47
CA PRO A 144 30.24 18.42 48.13
C PRO A 144 30.61 17.14 47.36
N GLU A 145 30.40 17.16 46.04
CA GLU A 145 30.53 16.00 45.16
C GLU A 145 31.94 15.39 45.13
N GLU A 146 32.97 16.20 45.40
CA GLU A 146 34.36 15.79 45.48
C GLU A 146 34.64 14.83 46.66
N LEU A 147 33.87 14.92 47.74
CA LEU A 147 33.98 14.06 48.92
C LEU A 147 33.13 12.78 48.80
N MET A 148 32.23 12.71 47.81
CA MET A 148 31.35 11.57 47.55
C MET A 148 32.07 10.49 46.75
N GLY A 149 33.04 9.83 47.38
CA GLY A 149 33.74 8.68 46.82
C GLY A 149 32.86 7.41 46.77
N PRO A 150 33.34 6.34 46.09
CA PRO A 150 32.56 5.10 45.92
C PRO A 150 32.21 4.39 47.24
N ALA A 151 33.02 4.57 48.29
CA ALA A 151 32.76 4.00 49.62
C ALA A 151 31.59 4.68 50.36
N SER A 152 31.22 5.91 49.98
CA SER A 152 30.13 6.65 50.62
C SER A 152 28.74 6.11 50.27
N VAL A 153 28.62 5.38 49.16
CA VAL A 153 27.33 4.85 48.63
C VAL A 153 26.30 5.96 48.34
N LEU A 154 26.73 7.22 48.32
CA LEU A 154 25.87 8.38 48.01
C LEU A 154 25.70 8.61 46.52
N ARG A 155 26.61 8.09 45.69
CA ARG A 155 26.61 8.25 44.25
C ARG A 155 26.86 6.92 43.56
N PHE A 156 26.05 6.63 42.54
CA PHE A 156 26.19 5.44 41.72
C PHE A 156 26.50 5.81 40.28
N ALA A 157 27.52 5.18 39.69
CA ALA A 157 27.88 5.41 38.28
C ALA A 157 26.77 5.00 37.29
N GLY A 158 25.84 4.13 37.70
CA GLY A 158 24.69 3.74 36.88
C GLY A 158 23.53 4.74 36.90
N GLU A 159 23.54 5.70 37.83
CA GLU A 159 22.54 6.76 37.92
C GLU A 159 22.86 7.85 36.87
N ASP A 160 22.42 7.60 35.63
CA ASP A 160 22.61 8.52 34.51
C ASP A 160 21.71 9.76 34.65
N ALA A 161 22.18 10.75 35.40
CA ALA A 161 21.55 12.07 35.51
C ALA A 161 21.44 12.80 34.15
N GLY A 162 22.32 12.47 33.21
CA GLY A 162 22.37 13.03 31.85
C GLY A 162 21.41 12.36 30.86
N ARG A 163 20.64 11.35 31.27
CA ARG A 163 19.79 10.55 30.37
C ARG A 163 18.90 11.40 29.47
N ALA A 164 18.27 12.44 30.03
CA ALA A 164 17.39 13.32 29.27
C ALA A 164 18.13 14.08 28.15
N GLN A 165 19.35 14.56 28.43
CA GLN A 165 20.18 15.25 27.45
C GLN A 165 20.69 14.28 26.38
N ARG A 166 21.12 13.07 26.78
CA ARG A 166 21.56 12.00 25.87
C ARG A 166 20.45 11.58 24.92
N VAL A 167 19.24 11.34 25.43
CA VAL A 167 18.07 11.00 24.61
C VAL A 167 17.73 12.13 23.63
N ARG A 168 17.78 13.40 24.07
CA ARG A 168 17.56 14.55 23.20
C ARG A 168 18.59 14.63 22.08
N ALA A 169 19.86 14.39 22.37
CA ALA A 169 20.93 14.38 21.38
C ALA A 169 20.74 13.24 20.36
N GLN A 170 20.40 12.03 20.82
CA GLN A 170 20.09 10.88 19.95
C GLN A 170 18.89 11.16 19.04
N GLN A 171 17.82 11.76 19.57
CA GLN A 171 16.66 12.14 18.77
C GLN A 171 16.99 13.24 17.73
N ALA A 172 17.86 14.19 18.08
CA ALA A 172 18.33 15.20 17.13
C ALA A 172 19.16 14.58 15.99
N GLN A 173 20.07 13.66 16.32
CA GLN A 173 20.84 12.91 15.32
C GLN A 173 19.93 12.09 14.41
N GLN A 174 18.99 11.33 14.98
CA GLN A 174 18.05 10.52 14.21
C GLN A 174 17.20 11.36 13.27
N ARG A 175 16.70 12.52 13.72
CA ARG A 175 15.94 13.44 12.87
C ARG A 175 16.79 13.93 11.70
N ASN A 176 18.02 14.34 11.95
CA ASN A 176 18.92 14.82 10.91
C ASN A 176 19.19 13.74 9.85
N TRP A 177 19.46 12.50 10.27
CA TRP A 177 19.66 11.38 9.34
C TRP A 177 18.42 11.09 8.49
N ILE A 178 17.24 11.13 9.10
CA ILE A 178 15.98 10.92 8.36
C ILE A 178 15.76 12.06 7.36
N GLU A 179 16.00 13.31 7.75
CA GLU A 179 15.89 14.47 6.85
C GLU A 179 16.85 14.37 5.67
N GLN A 180 18.11 13.98 5.91
CA GLN A 180 19.09 13.72 4.85
C GLN A 180 18.61 12.62 3.89
N GLN A 181 18.15 11.48 4.41
CA GLN A 181 17.65 10.38 3.58
C GLN A 181 16.39 10.76 2.78
N VAL A 182 15.47 11.53 3.37
CA VAL A 182 14.28 12.01 2.67
C VAL A 182 14.67 12.96 1.54
N TYR A 183 15.62 13.88 1.80
CA TYR A 183 16.14 14.79 0.80
C TYR A 183 16.82 14.03 -0.35
N GLU A 184 17.74 13.11 -0.04
CA GLU A 184 18.42 12.27 -1.04
C GLU A 184 17.43 11.48 -1.89
N LYS A 185 16.45 10.82 -1.27
CA LYS A 185 15.40 10.09 -2.00
C LYS A 185 14.57 10.99 -2.89
N LYS A 186 14.26 12.21 -2.43
CA LYS A 186 13.51 13.18 -3.22
C LYS A 186 14.31 13.63 -4.44
N VAL A 187 15.60 13.96 -4.25
CA VAL A 187 16.50 14.33 -5.36
C VAL A 187 16.60 13.20 -6.38
N LEU A 188 16.78 11.95 -5.93
CA LEU A 188 16.82 10.79 -6.83
C LEU A 188 15.50 10.59 -7.58
N ALA A 189 14.36 10.74 -6.90
CA ALA A 189 13.05 10.62 -7.55
C ALA A 189 12.80 11.75 -8.56
N ASP A 190 13.25 12.97 -8.27
CA ASP A 190 13.16 14.10 -9.19
C ASP A 190 14.07 13.89 -10.42
N MET A 191 15.28 13.34 -10.23
CA MET A 191 16.19 12.95 -11.33
C MET A 191 15.59 11.82 -12.18
N GLU A 192 15.09 10.74 -11.56
CA GLU A 192 14.45 9.63 -12.28
C GLU A 192 13.26 10.12 -13.10
N LYS A 193 12.46 11.04 -12.54
CA LYS A 193 11.35 11.65 -13.26
C LYS A 193 11.83 12.47 -14.46
N GLN A 194 12.89 13.27 -14.30
CA GLN A 194 13.49 14.02 -15.40
C GLN A 194 13.99 13.08 -16.51
N ASP A 195 14.71 12.01 -16.16
CA ASP A 195 15.19 11.01 -17.13
C ASP A 195 14.03 10.34 -17.88
N VAL A 196 12.94 10.01 -17.17
CA VAL A 196 11.73 9.45 -17.79
C VAL A 196 11.06 10.45 -18.73
N ASP A 197 10.94 11.72 -18.32
CA ASP A 197 10.34 12.78 -19.13
C ASP A 197 11.20 13.08 -20.39
N GLU A 198 12.52 13.12 -20.26
CA GLU A 198 13.47 13.27 -21.38
C GLU A 198 13.42 12.09 -22.34
N TYR A 199 13.37 10.86 -21.82
CA TYR A 199 13.21 9.66 -22.63
C TYR A 199 11.86 9.67 -23.37
N ALA A 200 10.77 10.02 -22.68
CA ALA A 200 9.46 10.14 -23.29
C ALA A 200 9.40 11.24 -24.36
N GLY A 201 10.08 12.36 -24.16
CA GLY A 201 10.28 13.40 -25.16
C GLY A 201 11.00 12.87 -26.40
N SER A 202 12.14 12.22 -26.20
CA SER A 202 12.93 11.61 -27.28
C SER A 202 12.15 10.56 -28.07
N GLN A 203 11.33 9.74 -27.39
CA GLN A 203 10.45 8.76 -28.06
C GLN A 203 9.38 9.44 -28.91
N LYS A 204 8.78 10.55 -28.44
CA LYS A 204 7.81 11.32 -29.23
C LYS A 204 8.44 11.89 -30.48
N ASP A 205 9.65 12.45 -30.38
CA ASP A 205 10.38 13.01 -31.51
C ASP A 205 10.73 11.92 -32.53
N LEU A 206 11.17 10.75 -32.07
CA LEU A 206 11.47 9.60 -32.93
C LEU A 206 10.23 9.08 -33.64
N LEU A 207 9.08 9.01 -32.95
CA LEU A 207 7.79 8.63 -33.54
C LEU A 207 7.32 9.65 -34.57
N ALA A 208 7.48 10.95 -34.29
CA ALA A 208 7.14 12.02 -35.23
C ALA A 208 8.00 11.94 -36.50
N LEU A 209 9.31 11.75 -36.34
CA LEU A 209 10.23 11.56 -37.46
C LEU A 209 9.88 10.31 -38.28
N ARG A 210 9.59 9.19 -37.61
CA ARG A 210 9.13 7.97 -38.28
C ARG A 210 7.86 8.21 -39.10
N SER A 211 6.86 8.87 -38.51
CA SER A 211 5.62 9.18 -39.21
C SER A 211 5.84 10.09 -40.42
N GLN A 212 6.77 11.04 -40.32
CA GLN A 212 7.15 11.90 -41.44
C GLN A 212 7.80 11.08 -42.56
N VAL A 213 8.77 10.24 -42.24
CA VAL A 213 9.45 9.37 -43.21
C VAL A 213 8.48 8.41 -43.90
N GLU A 214 7.55 7.80 -43.16
CA GLU A 214 6.52 6.92 -43.74
C GLU A 214 5.60 7.67 -44.72
N GLN A 215 5.24 8.92 -44.39
CA GLN A 215 4.42 9.76 -45.26
C GLN A 215 5.19 10.19 -46.52
N GLU A 216 6.46 10.59 -46.38
CA GLU A 216 7.34 10.93 -47.51
C GLU A 216 7.58 9.73 -48.42
N GLU A 217 7.84 8.54 -47.85
CA GLU A 217 7.98 7.30 -48.62
C GLU A 217 6.71 6.99 -49.41
N LYS A 218 5.54 7.14 -48.79
CA LYS A 218 4.25 6.92 -49.45
C LYS A 218 4.04 7.87 -50.63
N VAL A 219 4.38 9.15 -50.46
CA VAL A 219 4.30 10.14 -51.55
C VAL A 219 5.27 9.76 -52.67
N LEU A 220 6.53 9.45 -52.36
CA LEU A 220 7.51 9.03 -53.36
C LEU A 220 7.08 7.76 -54.12
N ARG A 221 6.50 6.77 -53.43
CA ARG A 221 5.94 5.58 -54.08
C ARG A 221 4.80 5.95 -55.03
N GLN A 222 3.90 6.83 -54.61
CA GLN A 222 2.82 7.32 -55.47
C GLN A 222 3.37 8.04 -56.70
N GLU A 223 4.34 8.94 -56.53
CA GLU A 223 5.01 9.66 -57.61
C GLU A 223 5.69 8.69 -58.60
N ILE A 224 6.48 7.73 -58.10
CA ILE A 224 7.12 6.69 -58.94
C ILE A 224 6.06 5.90 -59.72
N THR A 225 4.97 5.49 -59.07
CA THR A 225 3.91 4.75 -59.77
C THR A 225 3.20 5.61 -60.81
N SER A 226 2.94 6.89 -60.53
CA SER A 226 2.32 7.81 -61.47
C SER A 226 3.22 8.06 -62.69
N ALA A 227 4.51 8.32 -62.48
CA ALA A 227 5.50 8.49 -63.55
C ALA A 227 5.65 7.22 -64.39
N ALA A 228 5.63 6.03 -63.77
CA ALA A 228 5.66 4.77 -64.50
C ALA A 228 4.38 4.54 -65.33
N LEU A 229 3.20 4.92 -64.82
CA LEU A 229 1.94 4.87 -65.56
C LEU A 229 1.95 5.82 -66.76
N GLU A 230 2.37 7.07 -66.56
CA GLU A 230 2.52 8.07 -67.63
C GLU A 230 3.51 7.62 -68.70
N TYR A 231 4.65 7.07 -68.29
CA TYR A 231 5.63 6.49 -69.21
C TYR A 231 5.03 5.30 -70.00
N ASN A 232 4.29 4.42 -69.34
CA ASN A 232 3.62 3.31 -70.01
C ASN A 232 2.53 3.79 -70.97
N GLU A 233 1.81 4.87 -70.65
CA GLU A 233 0.82 5.49 -71.54
C GLU A 233 1.47 6.10 -72.77
N THR A 234 2.54 6.88 -72.60
CA THR A 234 3.30 7.46 -73.71
C THR A 234 3.88 6.37 -74.61
N LYS A 235 4.49 5.33 -74.04
CA LYS A 235 4.96 4.15 -74.82
C LYS A 235 3.86 3.40 -75.52
N ARG A 236 2.67 3.29 -74.92
CA ARG A 236 1.50 2.69 -75.59
C ARG A 236 1.06 3.52 -76.79
N LYS A 237 0.98 4.84 -76.64
CA LYS A 237 0.64 5.78 -77.73
C LYS A 237 1.68 5.73 -78.84
N GLU A 238 2.97 5.83 -78.52
CA GLU A 238 4.06 5.70 -79.50
C GLU A 238 3.99 4.38 -80.28
N LYS A 239 3.73 3.26 -79.58
CA LYS A 239 3.59 1.95 -80.22
C LYS A 239 2.34 1.87 -81.10
N GLN A 240 1.23 2.46 -80.68
CA GLN A 240 0.01 2.55 -81.49
C GLN A 240 0.24 3.39 -82.75
N GLU A 241 0.81 4.59 -82.61
CA GLU A 241 1.14 5.45 -83.74
C GLU A 241 2.13 4.79 -84.70
N PHE A 242 3.16 4.12 -84.18
CA PHE A 242 4.11 3.36 -84.99
C PHE A 242 3.42 2.19 -85.72
N ALA A 243 2.54 1.46 -85.04
CA ALA A 243 1.78 0.37 -85.64
C ALA A 243 0.80 0.87 -86.70
N GLU A 244 0.13 2.01 -86.48
CA GLU A 244 -0.75 2.65 -87.45
C GLU A 244 0.02 3.16 -88.67
N LYS A 245 1.14 3.85 -88.46
CA LYS A 245 2.05 4.28 -89.55
C LYS A 245 2.59 3.09 -90.33
N SER A 246 3.01 2.03 -89.64
CA SER A 246 3.53 0.81 -90.28
C SER A 246 2.44 0.01 -91.01
N ARG A 247 1.22 -0.04 -90.46
CA ARG A 247 0.06 -0.64 -91.15
C ARG A 247 -0.31 0.19 -92.36
N PHE A 248 -0.38 1.52 -92.21
CA PHE A 248 -0.68 2.42 -93.32
C PHE A 248 0.37 2.29 -94.42
N SER A 249 1.67 2.38 -94.09
CA SER A 249 2.75 2.20 -95.06
C SER A 249 2.69 0.83 -95.72
N ARG A 250 2.49 -0.25 -94.95
CA ARG A 250 2.37 -1.60 -95.51
C ARG A 250 1.15 -1.75 -96.41
N THR A 251 0.00 -1.19 -96.05
CA THR A 251 -1.20 -1.23 -96.91
C THR A 251 -1.02 -0.39 -98.18
N VAL A 252 -0.26 0.72 -98.11
CA VAL A 252 0.07 1.53 -99.29
C VAL A 252 1.05 0.78 -100.18
N GLU A 253 2.09 0.17 -99.61
CA GLU A 253 3.05 -0.68 -100.33
C GLU A 253 2.38 -1.90 -100.97
N GLU A 254 1.48 -2.57 -100.25
CA GLU A 254 0.68 -3.70 -100.74
C GLU A 254 -0.24 -3.25 -101.87
N LYS A 255 -0.97 -2.14 -101.73
CA LYS A 255 -1.77 -1.59 -102.84
C LYS A 255 -0.93 -1.19 -104.06
N ILE A 256 0.28 -0.68 -103.86
CA ILE A 256 1.21 -0.36 -104.96
C ILE A 256 1.73 -1.65 -105.60
N ALA A 257 2.04 -2.68 -104.80
CA ALA A 257 2.47 -3.99 -105.28
C ALA A 257 1.36 -4.68 -106.06
N ASP A 258 0.14 -4.72 -105.51
CA ASP A 258 -1.07 -5.22 -106.17
C ASP A 258 -1.35 -4.46 -107.46
N TYR A 259 -1.21 -3.13 -107.48
CA TYR A 259 -1.37 -2.34 -108.70
C TYR A 259 -0.30 -2.70 -109.75
N ARG A 260 0.96 -2.86 -109.34
CA ARG A 260 2.05 -3.29 -110.23
C ARG A 260 1.83 -4.71 -110.76
N GLU A 261 1.38 -5.63 -109.91
CA GLU A 261 1.07 -7.00 -110.28
C GLU A 261 -0.12 -7.05 -111.23
N ASN A 262 -1.20 -6.31 -110.95
CA ASN A 262 -2.35 -6.20 -111.85
C ASN A 262 -1.97 -5.58 -113.20
N VAL A 263 -1.10 -4.57 -113.25
CA VAL A 263 -0.58 -4.02 -114.51
C VAL A 263 0.30 -5.02 -115.24
N ALA A 264 1.09 -5.84 -114.52
CA ALA A 264 1.87 -6.92 -115.11
C ALA A 264 0.98 -8.03 -115.67
N PHE A 265 -0.04 -8.48 -114.93
CA PHE A 265 -1.04 -9.45 -115.39
C PHE A 265 -1.86 -8.92 -116.57
N ALA A 266 -2.28 -7.65 -116.53
CA ALA A 266 -3.00 -7.01 -117.63
C ALA A 266 -2.16 -6.88 -118.91
N ASN A 267 -0.84 -6.99 -118.83
CA ASN A 267 0.06 -7.03 -119.98
C ASN A 267 0.77 -8.38 -120.17
N ASP A 268 0.42 -9.40 -119.38
CA ASP A 268 1.06 -10.72 -119.45
C ASP A 268 0.60 -11.43 -120.72
N ALA A 269 1.58 -11.90 -121.49
CA ALA A 269 1.38 -12.63 -122.73
C ALA A 269 0.73 -14.01 -122.50
N PHE A 270 0.84 -14.57 -121.29
CA PHE A 270 0.18 -15.82 -120.92
C PHE A 270 -1.33 -15.61 -120.68
N ILE A 271 -1.71 -14.62 -119.86
CA ILE A 271 -3.12 -14.35 -119.52
C ILE A 271 -3.91 -13.72 -120.68
N ASN A 272 -3.34 -12.75 -121.40
CA ASN A 272 -4.06 -12.01 -122.45
C ASN A 272 -4.06 -12.70 -123.81
N GLU A 273 -3.72 -13.99 -123.85
CA GLU A 273 -3.70 -14.81 -125.05
C GLU A 273 -3.10 -14.08 -126.27
N ALA A 274 -1.88 -13.57 -126.11
CA ALA A 274 -1.18 -12.85 -127.19
C ALA A 274 -1.09 -13.71 -128.47
N GLN A 275 -1.10 -13.02 -129.62
CA GLN A 275 -1.08 -13.58 -130.97
C GLN A 275 -0.08 -14.75 -131.12
N PRO A 276 -0.40 -15.77 -131.94
CA PRO A 276 0.46 -16.93 -132.12
C PRO A 276 1.85 -16.49 -132.60
N GLN A 277 2.89 -16.94 -131.89
CA GLN A 277 4.26 -16.64 -132.27
C GLN A 277 4.60 -17.38 -133.58
N ILE A 278 4.83 -16.60 -134.63
CA ILE A 278 5.23 -17.10 -135.95
C ILE A 278 6.75 -17.24 -135.94
N LEU A 279 7.24 -18.45 -136.23
CA LEU A 279 8.67 -18.68 -136.45
C LEU A 279 9.11 -17.94 -137.72
N ALA A 280 10.40 -17.61 -137.85
CA ALA A 280 10.94 -16.89 -139.02
C ALA A 280 10.65 -17.56 -140.39
N ASN A 281 10.26 -18.84 -140.39
CA ASN A 281 9.88 -19.64 -141.55
C ASN A 281 8.37 -19.62 -141.87
N GLY A 282 7.59 -18.71 -141.25
CA GLY A 282 6.15 -18.57 -141.49
C GLY A 282 5.27 -19.66 -140.86
N ARG A 283 5.85 -20.61 -140.11
CA ARG A 283 5.08 -21.65 -139.41
C ARG A 283 4.72 -21.20 -138.00
N ILE A 284 3.51 -21.57 -137.56
CA ILE A 284 3.08 -21.38 -136.17
C ILE A 284 3.90 -22.31 -135.27
N ARG A 285 4.43 -21.77 -134.17
CA ARG A 285 5.18 -22.54 -133.19
C ARG A 285 4.26 -23.56 -132.49
N ARG A 286 4.67 -24.84 -132.47
CA ARG A 286 3.79 -25.97 -132.10
C ARG A 286 3.17 -25.83 -130.70
N ASP A 287 3.93 -25.31 -129.74
CA ASP A 287 3.48 -25.17 -128.35
C ASP A 287 2.57 -23.95 -128.13
N HIS A 288 2.48 -23.03 -129.09
CA HIS A 288 1.72 -21.77 -129.01
C HIS A 288 0.58 -21.73 -130.03
N PHE A 289 0.18 -22.89 -130.54
CA PHE A 289 -0.99 -23.02 -131.41
C PHE A 289 -2.27 -22.92 -130.56
N LYS A 290 -3.01 -21.82 -130.74
CA LYS A 290 -4.24 -21.50 -129.97
C LYS A 290 -5.46 -21.48 -130.89
N GLY A 291 -5.72 -22.62 -131.54
CA GLY A 291 -6.85 -22.79 -132.45
C GLY A 291 -6.67 -22.10 -133.81
N MET A 292 -7.64 -22.30 -134.69
CA MET A 292 -7.66 -21.66 -136.01
C MET A 292 -8.16 -20.22 -135.87
N PRO A 293 -7.64 -19.27 -136.67
CA PRO A 293 -8.16 -17.91 -136.66
C PRO A 293 -9.63 -17.91 -137.11
N LYS A 294 -10.42 -16.95 -136.60
CA LYS A 294 -11.85 -16.83 -136.91
C LYS A 294 -12.16 -16.82 -138.41
N GLU A 295 -11.24 -16.31 -139.21
CA GLU A 295 -11.33 -16.30 -140.68
C GLU A 295 -11.43 -17.72 -141.27
N MET A 296 -10.62 -18.66 -140.78
CA MET A 296 -10.64 -20.07 -141.24
C MET A 296 -11.89 -20.83 -140.77
N HIS A 297 -12.44 -20.48 -139.61
CA HIS A 297 -13.72 -21.03 -139.15
C HIS A 297 -14.89 -20.57 -140.03
N LEU A 298 -14.89 -19.31 -140.44
CA LEU A 298 -15.85 -18.75 -141.39
C LEU A 298 -15.79 -19.46 -142.75
N GLU A 299 -14.58 -19.71 -143.24
CA GLU A 299 -14.37 -20.45 -144.49
C GLU A 299 -14.87 -21.91 -144.39
N THR A 300 -14.59 -22.59 -143.26
CA THR A 300 -15.07 -23.96 -143.02
C THR A 300 -16.60 -24.02 -142.92
N ALA A 301 -17.24 -23.05 -142.25
CA ALA A 301 -18.69 -22.98 -142.15
C ALA A 301 -19.35 -22.79 -143.53
N ASN A 302 -18.75 -21.98 -144.41
CA ASN A 302 -19.22 -21.80 -145.78
C ASN A 302 -19.15 -23.11 -146.58
N ILE A 303 -18.04 -23.87 -146.45
CA ILE A 303 -17.88 -25.18 -147.11
C ILE A 303 -18.92 -26.19 -146.60
N GLN A 304 -19.18 -26.23 -145.30
CA GLN A 304 -20.19 -27.12 -144.72
C GLN A 304 -21.61 -26.80 -145.21
N HIS A 305 -21.95 -25.51 -145.32
CA HIS A 305 -23.24 -25.09 -145.86
C HIS A 305 -23.44 -25.57 -147.31
N GLN A 306 -22.38 -25.53 -148.13
CA GLN A 306 -22.43 -26.05 -149.50
C GLN A 306 -22.61 -27.57 -149.55
N GLN A 307 -21.99 -28.31 -148.63
CA GLN A 307 -22.11 -29.78 -148.55
C GLN A 307 -23.52 -30.25 -148.14
N VAL A 308 -24.16 -29.56 -147.19
CA VAL A 308 -25.54 -29.88 -146.76
C VAL A 308 -26.52 -29.69 -147.91
N ALA A 309 -26.41 -28.58 -148.64
CA ALA A 309 -27.26 -28.32 -149.81
C ALA A 309 -27.11 -29.40 -150.89
N PHE A 310 -25.88 -29.89 -151.12
CA PHE A 310 -25.63 -30.99 -152.05
C PHE A 310 -26.27 -32.32 -151.59
N GLN A 311 -26.13 -32.68 -150.31
CA GLN A 311 -26.71 -33.93 -149.77
C GLN A 311 -28.24 -33.95 -149.80
N GLU A 312 -28.91 -32.83 -149.53
CA GLU A 312 -30.39 -32.76 -149.59
C GLU A 312 -30.92 -32.99 -151.01
N SER A 313 -30.21 -32.50 -152.02
CA SER A 313 -30.58 -32.76 -153.42
C SER A 313 -30.49 -34.25 -153.77
N MET A 314 -29.46 -34.94 -153.26
CA MET A 314 -29.30 -36.39 -153.50
C MET A 314 -30.34 -37.24 -152.78
N LYS A 315 -30.71 -36.90 -151.54
CA LYS A 315 -31.74 -37.65 -150.80
C LYS A 315 -33.11 -37.64 -151.47
N LYS A 316 -33.46 -36.58 -152.22
CA LYS A 316 -34.74 -36.52 -152.93
C LYS A 316 -34.81 -37.53 -154.07
N VAL A 317 -33.73 -37.64 -154.85
CA VAL A 317 -33.63 -38.57 -155.99
C VAL A 317 -33.74 -40.03 -155.52
N LEU A 318 -32.98 -40.41 -154.49
CA LEU A 318 -33.00 -41.79 -153.96
C LEU A 318 -34.38 -42.19 -153.42
N LYS A 319 -35.11 -41.25 -152.81
CA LYS A 319 -36.43 -41.54 -152.23
C LYS A 319 -37.51 -41.79 -153.28
N GLU A 320 -37.35 -41.24 -154.48
CA GLU A 320 -38.23 -41.53 -155.62
C GLU A 320 -37.94 -42.93 -156.19
N GLU A 321 -36.67 -43.31 -156.31
CA GLU A 321 -36.25 -44.64 -156.78
C GLU A 321 -36.68 -45.78 -155.81
N ASP A 322 -36.52 -45.59 -154.50
CA ASP A 322 -36.94 -46.59 -153.50
C ASP A 322 -38.46 -46.84 -153.53
N ALA A 323 -39.26 -45.79 -153.74
CA ALA A 323 -40.72 -45.92 -153.79
C ALA A 323 -41.22 -46.69 -155.02
N GLU A 324 -40.47 -46.64 -156.14
CA GLU A 324 -40.74 -47.44 -157.33
C GLU A 324 -40.37 -48.91 -157.12
N PHE A 325 -39.25 -49.18 -156.45
CA PHE A 325 -38.81 -50.54 -156.13
C PHE A 325 -39.77 -51.25 -155.17
N ASP A 326 -40.25 -50.57 -154.13
CA ASP A 326 -41.18 -51.14 -153.14
C ASP A 326 -42.53 -51.54 -153.75
N LYS A 327 -43.04 -50.78 -154.73
CA LYS A 327 -44.27 -51.16 -155.46
C LYS A 327 -44.10 -52.46 -156.23
N ALA A 328 -42.98 -52.60 -156.95
CA ALA A 328 -42.67 -53.82 -157.71
C ALA A 328 -42.46 -55.04 -156.79
N ALA A 329 -41.85 -54.83 -155.62
CA ALA A 329 -41.65 -55.87 -154.61
C ALA A 329 -42.96 -56.35 -153.98
N GLU A 330 -43.91 -55.46 -153.68
CA GLU A 330 -45.22 -55.86 -153.12
C GLU A 330 -46.08 -56.63 -154.13
N GLU A 331 -46.05 -56.25 -155.41
CA GLU A 331 -46.78 -56.97 -156.46
C GLU A 331 -46.28 -58.40 -156.64
N THR A 332 -44.94 -58.59 -156.66
CA THR A 332 -44.33 -59.92 -156.73
C THR A 332 -44.59 -60.76 -155.47
N ARG A 333 -44.55 -60.15 -154.27
CA ARG A 333 -44.89 -60.83 -153.01
C ARG A 333 -46.33 -61.36 -152.99
N ARG A 334 -47.30 -60.56 -153.46
CA ARG A 334 -48.72 -60.98 -153.50
C ARG A 334 -48.94 -62.20 -154.39
N ALA A 335 -48.24 -62.28 -155.53
CA ALA A 335 -48.29 -63.43 -156.41
C ALA A 335 -47.73 -64.70 -155.75
N LEU A 336 -46.60 -64.59 -155.04
CA LEU A 336 -45.99 -65.72 -154.33
C LEU A 336 -46.85 -66.23 -153.16
N VAL A 337 -47.44 -65.34 -152.37
CA VAL A 337 -48.29 -65.72 -151.22
C VAL A 337 -49.57 -66.43 -151.67
N ALA A 338 -50.13 -66.09 -152.83
CA ALA A 338 -51.28 -66.80 -153.40
C ALA A 338 -50.92 -68.25 -153.75
N LEU A 339 -49.76 -68.44 -154.38
CA LEU A 339 -49.19 -69.76 -154.72
C LEU A 339 -48.88 -70.59 -153.46
N GLU A 340 -48.33 -69.95 -152.43
CA GLU A 340 -47.99 -70.61 -151.17
C GLU A 340 -49.26 -71.06 -150.42
N LYS A 341 -50.32 -70.26 -150.39
CA LYS A 341 -51.60 -70.64 -149.76
C LYS A 341 -52.25 -71.87 -150.40
N GLU A 342 -52.15 -72.04 -151.72
CA GLU A 342 -52.61 -73.26 -152.38
C GLU A 342 -51.81 -74.48 -151.93
N ARG A 343 -50.48 -74.33 -151.81
CA ARG A 343 -49.59 -75.40 -151.33
C ARG A 343 -49.79 -75.72 -149.85
N SER A 344 -50.01 -74.71 -149.01
CA SER A 344 -50.24 -74.88 -147.56
C SER A 344 -51.56 -75.58 -147.26
N ARG A 345 -52.62 -75.36 -148.05
CA ARG A 345 -53.87 -76.12 -147.91
C ARG A 345 -53.65 -77.62 -148.11
N GLN A 346 -52.89 -77.98 -149.15
CA GLN A 346 -52.52 -79.38 -149.39
C GLN A 346 -51.70 -79.97 -148.21
N TYR A 347 -50.88 -79.16 -147.54
CA TYR A 347 -50.07 -79.60 -146.40
C TYR A 347 -50.86 -79.71 -145.08
N VAL A 348 -51.76 -78.78 -144.77
CA VAL A 348 -52.54 -78.80 -143.52
C VAL A 348 -53.43 -80.04 -143.43
N ASP A 349 -54.01 -80.48 -144.55
CA ASP A 349 -54.78 -81.73 -144.60
C ASP A 349 -53.92 -82.96 -144.25
N THR A 350 -52.62 -82.93 -144.57
CA THR A 350 -51.69 -84.01 -144.17
C THR A 350 -51.33 -83.95 -142.68
N VAL A 351 -51.07 -82.76 -142.11
CA VAL A 351 -50.58 -82.60 -140.72
C VAL A 351 -51.68 -82.78 -139.67
N HIS A 352 -52.93 -82.43 -139.97
CA HIS A 352 -54.04 -82.65 -139.04
C HIS A 352 -54.20 -84.13 -138.66
N SER A 353 -53.76 -85.05 -139.53
CA SER A 353 -53.70 -86.49 -139.26
C SER A 353 -52.68 -86.85 -138.16
N GLU A 354 -51.60 -86.07 -137.99
CA GLU A 354 -50.54 -86.33 -137.01
C GLU A 354 -50.83 -85.72 -135.63
N MET A 355 -51.46 -84.54 -135.56
CA MET A 355 -51.68 -83.79 -134.32
C MET A 355 -52.57 -84.52 -133.30
N HIS A 356 -53.43 -85.44 -133.73
CA HIS A 356 -54.22 -86.26 -132.80
C HIS A 356 -53.37 -87.17 -131.90
N ARG A 357 -52.13 -87.48 -132.32
CA ARG A 357 -51.28 -88.49 -131.69
C ARG A 357 -50.54 -88.00 -130.44
N ASN A 358 -50.30 -86.70 -130.31
CA ASN A 358 -49.45 -86.13 -129.24
C ASN A 358 -50.19 -85.66 -127.98
N SER A 359 -51.53 -85.62 -127.97
CA SER A 359 -52.33 -85.00 -126.89
C SER A 359 -52.42 -85.81 -125.56
N GLN A 360 -51.51 -86.75 -125.27
CA GLN A 360 -51.68 -87.71 -124.16
C GLN A 360 -50.53 -87.78 -123.13
N ARG A 361 -49.84 -86.67 -122.81
CA ARG A 361 -48.91 -86.65 -121.65
C ARG A 361 -49.25 -85.56 -120.63
N THR A 362 -49.52 -86.01 -119.40
CA THR A 362 -50.19 -85.32 -118.29
C THR A 362 -49.22 -84.68 -117.30
N HIS A 363 -49.75 -83.69 -116.58
CA HIS A 363 -49.11 -82.68 -115.72
C HIS A 363 -48.20 -83.19 -114.58
N GLU A 364 -48.13 -84.50 -114.35
CA GLU A 364 -47.36 -85.16 -113.28
C GLU A 364 -45.85 -85.26 -113.58
N GLN A 365 -45.44 -85.29 -114.86
CA GLN A 365 -44.02 -85.45 -115.23
C GLN A 365 -43.17 -84.20 -114.99
N ILE A 366 -43.75 -82.99 -115.07
CA ILE A 366 -42.99 -81.73 -114.93
C ILE A 366 -42.67 -81.44 -113.45
N LYS A 367 -43.50 -81.89 -112.51
CA LYS A 367 -43.31 -81.68 -111.06
C LYS A 367 -42.18 -82.54 -110.46
N ALA A 368 -41.76 -83.60 -111.17
CA ALA A 368 -40.66 -84.48 -110.76
C ALA A 368 -39.26 -83.94 -111.12
N MET A 369 -39.13 -83.03 -112.11
CA MET A 369 -37.83 -82.48 -112.52
C MET A 369 -37.27 -81.39 -111.57
N ASN A 370 -38.06 -80.85 -110.64
CA ASN A 370 -37.71 -79.67 -109.82
C ASN A 370 -37.61 -79.93 -108.30
N LYS A 371 -36.96 -81.01 -107.85
CA LYS A 371 -36.73 -81.31 -106.42
C LYS A 371 -35.23 -81.13 -106.05
N PRO A 372 -34.85 -80.26 -105.09
CA PRO A 372 -33.44 -80.01 -104.73
C PRO A 372 -32.85 -81.14 -103.85
N ALA A 373 -31.64 -81.61 -104.21
CA ALA A 373 -30.93 -82.71 -103.53
C ALA A 373 -29.94 -82.20 -102.45
N ARG A 374 -29.99 -82.79 -101.24
CA ARG A 374 -29.00 -82.62 -100.15
C ARG A 374 -27.78 -83.50 -100.45
N GLY A 375 -26.58 -82.91 -100.49
CA GLY A 375 -25.32 -83.64 -100.68
C GLY A 375 -24.95 -84.49 -99.45
N THR A 376 -24.75 -85.78 -99.69
CA THR A 376 -24.32 -86.82 -98.75
C THR A 376 -22.80 -87.02 -98.84
N MET A 377 -22.09 -87.13 -97.71
CA MET A 377 -20.65 -87.42 -97.69
C MET A 377 -20.40 -88.88 -98.12
N GLY A 378 -19.60 -89.08 -99.16
CA GLY A 378 -19.29 -90.41 -99.70
C GLY A 378 -18.25 -91.18 -98.87
N PRO A 379 -18.21 -92.51 -98.96
CA PRO A 379 -17.30 -93.37 -98.18
C PRO A 379 -15.79 -93.13 -98.45
N GLU A 380 -15.45 -92.39 -99.51
CA GLU A 380 -14.08 -91.89 -99.77
C GLU A 380 -13.63 -90.81 -98.77
N PHE A 381 -14.56 -90.07 -98.16
CA PHE A 381 -14.27 -89.04 -97.14
C PHE A 381 -13.63 -89.62 -95.86
N PHE A 382 -14.04 -90.85 -95.48
CA PHE A 382 -13.52 -91.51 -94.27
C PHE A 382 -12.24 -92.32 -94.51
N LYS A 383 -11.83 -92.56 -95.76
CA LYS A 383 -10.57 -93.26 -96.10
C LYS A 383 -9.31 -92.41 -95.91
N GLY A 384 -9.44 -91.11 -95.68
CA GLY A 384 -8.31 -90.18 -95.47
C GLY A 384 -7.81 -90.07 -94.02
N PHE A 385 -8.48 -90.70 -93.04
CA PHE A 385 -8.08 -90.67 -91.63
C PHE A 385 -7.34 -91.97 -91.26
N GLY A 386 -6.10 -91.88 -90.76
CA GLY A 386 -5.36 -93.01 -90.18
C GLY A 386 -4.44 -93.80 -91.13
N THR A 387 -4.06 -93.27 -92.30
CA THR A 387 -3.21 -93.95 -93.31
C THR A 387 -1.71 -93.60 -93.25
N SER A 388 -1.23 -92.94 -92.18
CA SER A 388 0.19 -92.69 -91.91
C SER A 388 0.59 -93.38 -90.61
N CYS A 389 1.57 -94.27 -90.64
CA CYS A 389 2.23 -94.83 -89.46
C CYS A 389 3.41 -93.94 -89.04
N ARG A 390 3.13 -92.67 -88.77
CA ARG A 390 4.13 -91.64 -88.47
C ARG A 390 3.48 -90.39 -87.94
#